data_AF-A0A327WV23-F1
#
_entry.id   AF-A0A327WV23-F1
#
_cell.length_a   1.000
_cell.length_b   1.000
_cell.length_c   1.000
_cell.angle_alpha   90.00
_cell.angle_beta   90.00
_cell.angle_gamma   90.00
#
_symmetry.space_group_name_H-M   'P 1'
#
loop_
_entity.id
_entity.type
_entity.pdbx_description
1 polymer ?
#
loop_
_entity_poly.entity_id
_entity_poly.type
_entity_poly.pdbx_seq_one_letter_code
_entity_poly.pdbx_strand_id
1 'polypeptide(L)'
;MKAQGLLPHHYRLIGWLLFVPSAILGLAARYADFSFEFLCFSFTKAPGSEGSFFDKLLWELMGGGTFMNNNYNAVNFTDEVAAIGIIIGLLFIAFSKEKVEDEMISRLRLESLQWAVYINYIVLGVLIILVHGGLFLEVMVYNMFTVLLMFIIRFRLAIRRNERTVLMAL
;
A
#
# COMPACT_ATOMS: atom_id res chain seq x y z
N MET A 1 -7.81 1.60 29.19
CA MET A 1 -8.59 2.31 28.15
C MET A 1 -9.21 1.27 27.20
N LYS A 2 -10.51 1.34 26.91
CA LYS A 2 -11.26 0.31 26.18
C LYS A 2 -10.85 0.28 24.70
N ALA A 3 -10.39 -0.87 24.20
CA ALA A 3 -9.96 -1.04 22.81
C ALA A 3 -11.17 -1.05 21.85
N GLN A 4 -11.60 0.12 21.40
CA GLN A 4 -12.65 0.30 20.40
C GLN A 4 -12.01 0.27 19.00
N GLY A 5 -12.45 -0.64 18.12
CA GLY A 5 -12.15 -0.59 16.67
C GLY A 5 -11.21 -1.67 16.09
N LEU A 6 -11.00 -2.80 16.76
CA LEU A 6 -10.09 -3.85 16.26
C LEU A 6 -10.81 -5.02 15.59
N LEU A 7 -10.27 -5.45 14.45
CA LEU A 7 -10.86 -6.49 13.62
C LEU A 7 -10.64 -7.88 14.26
N PRO A 8 -11.62 -8.79 14.24
CA PRO A 8 -11.48 -10.13 14.83
C PRO A 8 -10.21 -10.88 14.36
N HIS A 9 -9.71 -11.81 15.18
CA HIS A 9 -8.47 -12.55 14.92
C HIS A 9 -8.43 -13.27 13.55
N HIS A 10 -9.58 -13.71 13.04
CA HIS A 10 -9.70 -14.38 11.73
C HIS A 10 -9.32 -13.47 10.55
N TYR A 11 -9.41 -12.15 10.69
CA TYR A 11 -9.09 -11.20 9.63
C TYR A 11 -7.59 -11.15 9.31
N ARG A 12 -6.72 -11.67 10.19
CA ARG A 12 -5.29 -11.82 9.89
C ARG A 12 -5.04 -12.81 8.75
N LEU A 13 -5.80 -13.93 8.72
CA LEU A 13 -5.70 -14.92 7.64
C LEU A 13 -6.23 -14.34 6.33
N ILE A 14 -7.36 -13.64 6.38
CA ILE A 14 -7.93 -12.94 5.23
C ILE A 14 -6.95 -11.90 4.69
N GLY A 15 -6.30 -11.15 5.58
CA GLY A 15 -5.29 -10.16 5.18
C GLY A 15 -4.10 -10.77 4.45
N TRP A 16 -3.58 -11.92 4.91
CA TRP A 16 -2.53 -12.65 4.19
C TRP A 16 -3.01 -13.24 2.87
N LEU A 17 -4.22 -13.82 2.87
CA LEU A 17 -4.85 -14.37 1.67
C LEU A 17 -5.08 -13.29 0.60
N LEU A 18 -5.31 -12.03 0.99
CA LEU A 18 -5.48 -10.92 0.07
C LEU A 18 -4.14 -10.29 -0.32
N PHE A 19 -3.25 -10.07 0.64
CA PHE A 19 -1.95 -9.42 0.43
C PHE A 19 -1.05 -10.22 -0.50
N VAL A 20 -0.94 -11.54 -0.32
CA VAL A 20 -0.02 -12.38 -1.11
C VAL A 20 -0.36 -12.38 -2.60
N PRO A 21 -1.59 -12.70 -3.06
CA PRO A 21 -1.92 -12.66 -4.47
C PRO A 21 -1.86 -11.24 -5.04
N SER A 22 -2.23 -10.22 -4.26
CA SER A 22 -2.12 -8.82 -4.72
C SER A 22 -0.66 -8.37 -4.87
N ALA A 23 0.22 -8.83 -3.98
CA ALA A 23 1.66 -8.58 -4.07
C ALA A 23 2.28 -9.30 -5.27
N ILE A 24 1.90 -10.56 -5.51
CA ILE A 24 2.31 -11.32 -6.70
C ILE A 24 1.82 -10.61 -7.96
N LEU A 25 0.56 -10.19 -7.99
CA LEU A 25 -0.01 -9.46 -9.13
C LEU A 25 0.72 -8.14 -9.36
N GLY A 26 0.99 -7.35 -8.33
CA GLY A 26 1.71 -6.09 -8.45
C GLY A 26 3.14 -6.27 -8.95
N LEU A 27 3.85 -7.31 -8.49
CA LEU A 27 5.18 -7.65 -9.00
C LEU A 27 5.14 -8.15 -10.44
N ALA A 28 4.16 -8.99 -10.79
CA ALA A 28 3.98 -9.48 -12.15
C ALA A 28 3.62 -8.34 -13.12
N ALA A 29 2.74 -7.43 -12.70
CA ALA A 29 2.39 -6.26 -13.49
C ALA A 29 3.59 -5.33 -13.71
N ARG A 30 4.44 -5.18 -12.68
CA ARG A 30 5.58 -4.26 -12.75
C ARG A 30 6.80 -4.81 -13.49
N TYR A 31 7.10 -6.10 -13.36
CA TYR A 31 8.35 -6.70 -13.87
C TYR A 31 8.16 -7.68 -15.03
N ALA A 32 6.95 -8.19 -15.23
CA ALA A 32 6.62 -9.14 -16.30
C ALA A 32 5.60 -8.57 -17.29
N ASP A 33 5.33 -7.26 -17.22
CA ASP A 33 4.32 -6.53 -18.01
C ASP A 33 2.95 -7.23 -18.04
N PHE A 34 2.62 -7.94 -16.95
CA PHE A 34 1.39 -8.69 -16.84
C PHE A 34 0.21 -7.74 -16.66
N SER A 35 -0.77 -7.82 -17.53
CA SER A 35 -1.96 -7.00 -17.43
C SER A 35 -3.22 -7.82 -17.75
N PHE A 36 -4.29 -7.53 -17.04
CA PHE A 36 -5.59 -8.13 -17.33
C PHE A 36 -6.29 -7.31 -18.40
N GLU A 37 -6.68 -7.96 -19.50
CA GLU A 37 -7.42 -7.31 -20.60
C GLU A 37 -8.78 -6.76 -20.14
N PHE A 38 -9.46 -7.44 -19.20
CA PHE A 38 -10.75 -6.99 -18.67
C PHE A 38 -10.65 -5.74 -17.78
N LEU A 39 -9.44 -5.39 -17.30
CA LEU A 39 -9.17 -4.17 -16.55
C LEU A 39 -8.62 -3.04 -17.43
N CYS A 40 -8.55 -3.25 -18.75
CA CYS A 40 -8.22 -2.21 -19.70
C CYS A 40 -9.48 -1.44 -20.07
N PHE A 41 -9.51 -0.15 -19.76
CA PHE A 41 -10.63 0.71 -20.08
C PHE A 41 -10.17 1.90 -20.93
N SER A 42 -10.90 2.15 -22.02
CA SER A 42 -10.70 3.30 -22.89
C SER A 42 -11.69 4.39 -22.51
N PHE A 43 -11.22 5.49 -21.93
CA PHE A 43 -12.12 6.48 -21.32
C PHE A 43 -12.29 7.75 -22.14
N THR A 44 -11.18 8.33 -22.60
CA THR A 44 -11.20 9.70 -23.12
C THR A 44 -10.60 9.71 -24.50
N LYS A 45 -11.31 10.34 -25.44
CA LYS A 45 -10.73 10.64 -26.76
C LYS A 45 -9.76 11.82 -26.60
N ALA A 46 -8.64 11.78 -27.30
CA ALA A 46 -7.70 12.90 -27.32
C ALA A 46 -8.45 14.21 -27.65
N PRO A 47 -8.37 15.25 -26.78
CA PRO A 47 -9.09 16.50 -27.01
C PRO A 47 -8.53 17.18 -28.25
N GLY A 48 -9.42 17.59 -29.17
CA GLY A 48 -9.05 18.42 -30.31
C GLY A 48 -8.64 19.84 -29.89
N SER A 49 -8.18 20.65 -30.85
CA SER A 49 -7.85 22.07 -30.61
C SER A 49 -9.02 22.85 -29.97
N GLU A 50 -10.25 22.48 -30.31
CA GLU A 50 -11.53 23.03 -29.84
C GLU A 50 -12.01 22.46 -28.47
N GLY A 51 -11.27 21.55 -27.85
CA GLY A 51 -11.68 20.94 -26.57
C GLY A 51 -11.73 21.93 -25.40
N SER A 52 -12.74 21.79 -24.54
CA SER A 52 -12.90 22.54 -23.29
C SER A 52 -11.66 22.42 -22.41
N PHE A 53 -11.35 23.46 -21.62
CA PHE A 53 -10.24 23.44 -20.66
C PHE A 53 -10.28 22.22 -19.73
N PHE A 54 -11.48 21.86 -19.26
CA PHE A 54 -11.67 20.69 -18.41
C PHE A 54 -11.30 19.36 -19.10
N ASP A 55 -11.61 19.20 -20.39
CA ASP A 55 -11.28 18.00 -21.15
C ASP A 55 -9.77 17.87 -21.38
N LYS A 56 -9.11 19.01 -21.62
CA LYS A 56 -7.65 19.08 -21.73
C LYS A 56 -6.96 18.75 -20.40
N LEU A 57 -7.48 19.29 -19.28
CA LEU A 57 -6.99 18.99 -17.94
C LEU A 57 -7.19 17.51 -17.57
N LEU A 58 -8.39 16.97 -17.80
CA LEU A 58 -8.70 15.57 -17.52
C LEU A 58 -7.81 14.64 -18.35
N TRP A 59 -7.60 14.96 -19.63
CA TRP A 59 -6.69 14.23 -20.52
C TRP A 59 -5.26 14.19 -19.98
N GLU A 60 -4.72 15.33 -19.55
CA GLU A 60 -3.36 15.43 -19.02
C GLU A 60 -3.21 14.66 -17.70
N LEU A 61 -4.16 14.77 -16.78
CA LEU A 61 -4.17 14.02 -15.51
C LEU A 61 -4.27 12.50 -15.72
N MET A 62 -4.93 12.05 -16.79
CA MET A 62 -5.05 10.64 -17.15
C MET A 62 -3.88 10.12 -18.01
N GLY A 63 -2.74 10.82 -18.00
CA GLY A 63 -1.52 10.37 -18.67
C GLY A 63 -1.38 10.82 -20.13
N GLY A 64 -2.18 11.81 -20.55
CA GLY A 64 -2.07 12.58 -21.79
C GLY A 64 -1.22 11.98 -22.92
N GLY A 65 -1.80 11.10 -23.74
CA GLY A 65 -1.14 10.55 -24.93
C GLY A 65 -0.14 9.42 -24.67
N THR A 66 0.22 9.15 -23.42
CA THR A 66 1.14 8.06 -23.03
C THR A 66 0.50 6.68 -23.22
N PHE A 67 -0.82 6.60 -23.07
CA PHE A 67 -1.58 5.34 -23.10
C PHE A 67 -2.61 5.33 -24.22
N MET A 68 -2.19 5.54 -25.46
CA MET A 68 -3.08 5.66 -26.62
C MET A 68 -3.47 4.32 -27.25
N ASN A 69 -4.76 4.09 -27.44
CA ASN A 69 -5.31 3.04 -28.29
C ASN A 69 -6.46 3.60 -29.14
N ASN A 70 -6.35 3.56 -30.48
CA ASN A 70 -7.36 4.08 -31.41
C ASN A 70 -7.85 5.52 -31.13
N ASN A 71 -6.95 6.42 -30.74
CA ASN A 71 -7.23 7.82 -30.34
C ASN A 71 -7.99 7.99 -29.01
N TYR A 72 -8.08 6.93 -28.21
CA TYR A 72 -8.56 6.97 -26.84
C TYR A 72 -7.40 6.71 -25.87
N ASN A 73 -7.41 7.33 -24.69
CA ASN A 73 -6.57 6.90 -23.58
C ASN A 73 -7.13 5.58 -23.05
N ALA A 74 -6.38 4.50 -23.27
CA ALA A 74 -6.62 3.17 -22.76
C ALA A 74 -5.70 2.92 -21.55
N VAL A 75 -6.27 3.04 -20.35
CA VAL A 75 -5.53 2.82 -19.10
C VAL A 75 -5.87 1.42 -18.59
N ASN A 76 -4.85 0.66 -18.18
CA ASN A 76 -5.04 -0.64 -17.55
C ASN A 76 -4.92 -0.48 -16.05
N PHE A 77 -5.94 -0.90 -15.28
CA PHE A 77 -5.93 -0.73 -13.82
C PHE A 77 -5.33 -1.91 -13.04
N THR A 78 -4.59 -2.80 -13.69
CA THR A 78 -4.10 -4.03 -13.03
C THR A 78 -3.18 -3.69 -11.84
N ASP A 79 -2.31 -2.71 -12.00
CA ASP A 79 -1.40 -2.25 -10.94
C ASP A 79 -2.11 -1.45 -9.85
N GLU A 80 -3.13 -0.63 -10.16
CA GLU A 80 -3.94 0.05 -9.15
C GLU A 80 -4.75 -0.93 -8.32
N VAL A 81 -5.37 -1.93 -8.96
CA VAL A 81 -6.10 -3.00 -8.24
C VAL A 81 -5.14 -3.80 -7.36
N ALA A 82 -3.95 -4.11 -7.85
CA ALA A 82 -2.91 -4.77 -7.06
C ALA A 82 -2.48 -3.90 -5.86
N ALA A 83 -2.21 -2.62 -6.06
CA ALA A 83 -1.79 -1.69 -5.01
C ALA A 83 -2.87 -1.53 -3.92
N ILE A 84 -4.14 -1.36 -4.32
CA ILE A 84 -5.28 -1.30 -3.39
C ILE A 84 -5.41 -2.62 -2.62
N GLY A 85 -5.31 -3.76 -3.31
CA GLY A 85 -5.33 -5.08 -2.69
C GLY A 85 -4.21 -5.28 -1.66
N ILE A 86 -3.01 -4.79 -1.96
CA ILE A 86 -1.87 -4.78 -1.02
C ILE A 86 -2.19 -3.93 0.20
N ILE A 87 -2.66 -2.69 0.03
CA ILE A 87 -2.98 -1.79 1.15
C ILE A 87 -4.05 -2.39 2.05
N ILE A 88 -5.16 -2.86 1.46
CA ILE A 88 -6.26 -3.48 2.22
C ILE A 88 -5.77 -4.74 2.94
N GLY A 89 -4.99 -5.59 2.27
CA GLY A 89 -4.41 -6.79 2.87
C GLY A 89 -3.49 -6.47 4.06
N LEU A 90 -2.61 -5.49 3.90
CA LEU A 90 -1.72 -5.02 4.96
C LEU A 90 -2.50 -4.39 6.12
N LEU A 91 -3.55 -3.60 5.85
CA LEU A 91 -4.43 -3.05 6.89
C LEU A 91 -5.12 -4.15 7.69
N PHE A 92 -5.65 -5.19 7.03
CA PHE A 92 -6.23 -6.34 7.70
C PHE A 92 -5.21 -7.07 8.59
N ILE A 93 -3.97 -7.24 8.12
CA ILE A 93 -2.89 -7.84 8.91
C ILE A 93 -2.53 -6.96 10.11
N ALA A 94 -2.41 -5.65 9.87
CA ALA A 94 -1.98 -4.63 10.84
C ALA A 94 -2.97 -4.49 12.01
N PHE A 95 -4.26 -4.38 11.70
CA PHE A 95 -5.30 -4.05 12.69
C PHE A 95 -6.12 -5.25 13.17
N SER A 96 -5.65 -6.48 12.92
CA SER A 96 -6.28 -7.69 13.47
C SER A 96 -5.92 -7.91 14.94
N LYS A 97 -6.93 -8.26 15.74
CA LYS A 97 -6.83 -8.61 17.17
C LYS A 97 -5.87 -9.77 17.41
N GLU A 98 -5.16 -9.69 18.52
CA GLU A 98 -4.39 -10.82 19.06
C GLU A 98 -5.30 -11.71 19.93
N LYS A 99 -4.94 -13.00 20.12
CA LYS A 99 -5.75 -13.96 20.87
C LYS A 99 -6.04 -13.52 22.32
N VAL A 100 -5.05 -12.90 22.96
CA VAL A 100 -5.15 -12.29 24.28
C VAL A 100 -4.76 -10.82 24.11
N GLU A 101 -5.72 -9.92 24.30
CA GLU A 101 -5.52 -8.50 24.11
C GLU A 101 -5.52 -7.78 25.47
N ASP A 102 -4.33 -7.68 26.06
CA ASP A 102 -4.10 -6.97 27.31
C ASP A 102 -3.78 -5.49 27.06
N GLU A 103 -3.89 -4.66 28.09
CA GLU A 103 -3.58 -3.21 27.99
C GLU A 103 -2.16 -2.94 27.47
N MET A 104 -1.21 -3.81 27.81
CA MET A 104 0.16 -3.76 27.34
C MET A 104 0.26 -3.96 25.82
N ILE A 105 -0.48 -4.92 25.24
CA ILE A 105 -0.47 -5.18 23.79
C ILE A 105 -1.08 -4.01 23.03
N SER A 106 -2.14 -3.40 23.57
CA SER A 106 -2.74 -2.20 23.00
C SER A 106 -1.76 -1.02 22.98
N ARG A 107 -1.04 -0.77 24.09
CA ARG A 107 0.03 0.25 24.14
C ARG A 107 1.14 -0.06 23.13
N LEU A 108 1.58 -1.31 23.06
CA LEU A 108 2.63 -1.73 22.15
C LEU A 108 2.25 -1.52 20.67
N ARG A 109 0.97 -1.71 20.33
CA ARG A 109 0.45 -1.42 18.99
C ARG A 109 0.60 0.06 18.66
N LEU A 110 0.15 0.95 19.53
CA LEU A 110 0.27 2.40 19.32
C LEU A 110 1.74 2.84 19.22
N GLU A 111 2.60 2.33 20.09
CA GLU A 111 4.04 2.63 20.05
C GLU A 111 4.67 2.15 18.73
N SER A 112 4.32 0.95 18.28
CA SER A 112 4.81 0.40 17.00
C SER A 112 4.34 1.23 15.80
N LEU A 113 3.12 1.77 15.84
CA LEU A 113 2.59 2.64 14.78
C LEU A 113 3.37 3.96 14.73
N GLN A 114 3.61 4.57 15.88
CA GLN A 114 4.41 5.80 15.99
C GLN A 114 5.83 5.59 15.43
N TRP A 115 6.50 4.48 15.80
CA TRP A 115 7.82 4.14 15.26
C TRP A 115 7.80 3.94 13.75
N ALA A 116 6.77 3.28 13.21
CA ALA A 116 6.64 3.06 11.77
C ALA A 116 6.52 4.38 10.99
N VAL A 117 5.74 5.32 11.52
CA VAL A 117 5.60 6.67 10.95
C VAL A 117 6.93 7.42 10.99
N TYR A 118 7.64 7.41 12.11
CA TYR A 118 8.96 8.06 12.20
C TYR A 118 9.96 7.49 11.21
N ILE A 119 10.05 6.16 11.11
CA ILE A 119 10.96 5.52 10.16
C ILE A 119 10.57 5.88 8.73
N ASN A 120 9.28 5.83 8.38
CA ASN A 120 8.83 6.22 7.05
C ASN A 120 9.23 7.65 6.68
N TYR A 121 9.05 8.63 7.58
CA TYR A 121 9.43 10.01 7.31
C TYR A 121 10.94 10.22 7.25
N ILE A 122 11.73 9.48 8.04
CA ILE A 122 13.19 9.48 7.91
C ILE A 122 13.59 8.96 6.53
N VAL A 123 13.05 7.80 6.13
CA VAL A 123 13.32 7.23 4.80
C VAL A 123 12.87 8.20 3.71
N LEU A 124 11.68 8.78 3.82
CA LEU A 124 11.17 9.76 2.85
C LEU A 124 12.10 10.97 2.72
N GLY A 125 12.56 11.55 3.83
CA GLY A 125 13.50 12.66 3.83
C GLY A 125 14.81 12.31 3.13
N VAL A 126 15.34 11.12 3.37
CA VAL A 126 16.53 10.62 2.67
C VAL A 126 16.27 10.46 1.17
N LEU A 127 15.13 9.90 0.77
CA LEU A 127 14.76 9.71 -0.63
C LEU A 127 14.60 11.02 -1.40
N ILE A 128 14.06 12.06 -0.76
CA ILE A 128 13.94 13.39 -1.36
C ILE A 128 15.31 13.99 -1.70
N ILE A 129 16.31 13.75 -0.86
CA ILE A 129 17.67 14.28 -1.08
C ILE A 129 18.43 13.43 -2.11
N LEU A 130 18.24 12.11 -2.12
CA LEU A 130 19.06 11.19 -2.91
C LEU A 130 18.50 10.83 -4.29
N VAL A 131 17.17 10.89 -4.48
CA VAL A 131 16.51 10.38 -5.69
C VAL A 131 15.82 11.52 -6.43
N HIS A 132 16.04 11.59 -7.75
CA HIS A 132 15.52 12.66 -8.61
C HIS A 132 14.91 12.10 -9.91
N GLY A 133 14.06 12.90 -10.57
CA GLY A 133 13.45 12.58 -11.87
C GLY A 133 12.43 11.45 -11.80
N GLY A 134 12.29 10.67 -12.88
CA GLY A 134 11.31 9.58 -12.96
C GLY A 134 11.51 8.49 -11.91
N LEU A 135 12.76 8.21 -11.52
CA LEU A 135 13.07 7.25 -10.45
C LEU A 135 12.48 7.66 -9.09
N PHE A 136 12.33 8.96 -8.84
CA PHE A 136 11.70 9.43 -7.60
C PHE A 136 10.24 8.97 -7.52
N LEU A 137 9.48 9.08 -8.62
CA LEU A 137 8.10 8.62 -8.67
C LEU A 137 8.00 7.12 -8.43
N GLU A 138 8.89 6.32 -9.01
CA GLU A 138 8.92 4.88 -8.78
C GLU A 138 9.18 4.53 -7.31
N VAL A 139 10.15 5.20 -6.67
CA VAL A 139 10.43 4.93 -5.25
C VAL A 139 9.29 5.39 -4.35
N MET A 140 8.57 6.47 -4.71
CA MET A 140 7.38 6.93 -3.98
C MET A 140 6.26 5.89 -4.00
N VAL A 141 6.06 5.16 -5.10
CA VAL A 141 5.10 4.04 -5.15
C VAL A 141 5.40 3.01 -4.06
N TYR A 142 6.66 2.61 -3.90
CA TYR A 142 7.03 1.68 -2.82
C TYR A 142 6.88 2.30 -1.43
N ASN A 143 7.17 3.61 -1.28
CA ASN A 143 7.08 4.32 -0.01
C ASN A 143 5.66 4.25 0.59
N MET A 144 4.61 4.22 -0.25
CA MET A 144 3.21 4.11 0.18
C MET A 144 2.93 2.91 1.09
N PHE A 145 3.66 1.80 0.91
CA PHE A 145 3.47 0.58 1.70
C PHE A 145 4.34 0.53 2.96
N THR A 146 5.39 1.35 3.03
CA THR A 146 6.45 1.21 4.05
C THR A 146 5.94 1.43 5.48
N VAL A 147 5.01 2.37 5.71
CA VAL A 147 4.42 2.58 7.05
C VAL A 147 3.76 1.30 7.56
N LEU A 148 2.93 0.67 6.74
CA LEU A 148 2.21 -0.55 7.12
C LEU A 148 3.17 -1.73 7.33
N LEU A 149 4.14 -1.89 6.44
CA LEU A 149 5.15 -2.95 6.55
C LEU A 149 6.01 -2.78 7.81
N MET A 150 6.55 -1.58 8.05
CA MET A 150 7.37 -1.29 9.23
C MET A 150 6.57 -1.47 10.52
N PHE A 151 5.31 -1.04 10.52
CA PHE A 151 4.40 -1.26 11.64
C PHE A 151 4.21 -2.75 11.95
N ILE A 152 3.86 -3.56 10.95
CA ILE A 152 3.64 -5.00 11.11
C ILE A 152 4.92 -5.70 11.62
N ILE A 153 6.07 -5.36 11.04
CA ILE A 153 7.36 -5.93 11.44
C ILE A 153 7.66 -5.59 12.90
N ARG A 154 7.60 -4.29 13.26
CA ARG A 154 7.91 -3.82 14.61
C ARG A 154 6.98 -4.43 15.65
N PHE A 155 5.67 -4.45 15.36
CA PHE A 155 4.67 -5.00 16.26
C PHE A 155 4.88 -6.49 16.51
N ARG A 156 5.11 -7.30 15.47
CA ARG A 156 5.38 -8.75 15.64
C ARG A 156 6.67 -9.03 16.40
N LEU A 157 7.73 -8.27 16.12
CA LEU A 157 9.00 -8.42 16.85
C LEU A 157 8.84 -8.07 18.32
N ALA A 158 8.07 -7.03 18.63
CA ALA A 158 7.87 -6.60 20.00
C ALA A 158 7.00 -7.58 20.81
N ILE A 159 5.97 -8.20 20.20
CA ILE A 159 5.20 -9.28 20.85
C ILE A 159 6.12 -10.46 21.18
N ARG A 160 6.89 -10.96 20.20
CA ARG A 160 7.83 -12.09 20.40
C ARG A 160 8.87 -11.82 21.49
N ARG A 161 9.33 -10.58 21.60
CA ARG A 161 10.26 -10.18 22.67
C ARG A 161 9.60 -10.27 24.03
N ASN A 162 8.34 -9.84 24.14
CA ASN A 162 7.62 -9.81 25.40
C ASN A 162 7.31 -11.23 25.93
N GLU A 163 6.90 -12.14 25.04
CA GLU A 163 6.69 -13.55 25.37
C GLU A 163 7.96 -14.21 25.93
N ARG A 164 9.12 -13.91 25.35
CA ARG A 164 10.41 -14.43 25.83
C ARG A 164 10.79 -13.90 27.21
N THR A 165 10.56 -12.61 27.48
CA THR A 165 10.87 -12.03 28.80
C THR A 165 10.04 -12.67 29.91
N VAL A 166 8.76 -12.93 29.65
CA VAL A 166 7.88 -13.61 30.62
C VAL A 166 8.35 -15.03 30.88
N LEU A 167 8.75 -15.78 29.84
CA LEU A 167 9.26 -17.15 29.99
C LEU A 167 10.59 -17.24 30.76
N MET A 168 11.45 -16.21 30.69
CA MET A 168 12.71 -16.18 31.43
C MET A 168 12.55 -15.75 32.89
N ALA A 169 11.40 -15.17 33.26
CA ALA A 169 11.11 -14.70 34.60
C ALA A 169 10.37 -15.75 35.47
N LEU A 170 10.00 -16.90 34.88
CA LEU A 170 9.39 -18.07 35.54
C LEU A 170 10.47 -19.13 35.82
#